data_AF-A0A962AW83-F1
#
_entry.id   AF-A0A962AW83-F1
#
_cell.length_a   1.000
_cell.length_b   1.000
_cell.length_c   1.000
_cell.angle_alpha   90.00
_cell.angle_beta   90.00
_cell.angle_gamma   90.00
#
_symmetry.space_group_name_H-M   'P 1'
#
loop_
_entity.id
_entity.type
_entity.pdbx_description
1 polymer ?
#
loop_
_entity_poly.entity_id
_entity_poly.type
_entity_poly.pdbx_seq_one_letter_code
_entity_poly.pdbx_strand_id
1 'polypeptide(L)' 'LNADPAIHGILVQLPLPRGLDTADALERIDPRKDVDGIHPVNAGLLATGAISRAL' A
#
# COMPACT_ATOMS: atom_id res chain seq x y z
N LEU A 1 -6.46 -9.39 6.23
CA LEU A 1 -5.10 -8.84 6.45
C LEU A 1 -5.15 -7.46 7.12
N ASN A 2 -5.76 -6.44 6.50
CA ASN A 2 -5.85 -5.09 7.09
C ASN A 2 -6.37 -5.07 8.53
N ALA A 3 -7.51 -5.72 8.79
CA ALA A 3 -8.15 -5.74 10.11
C ALA A 3 -7.43 -6.62 11.15
N ASP A 4 -6.49 -7.46 10.74
CA ASP A 4 -5.80 -8.38 11.64
C ASP A 4 -4.67 -7.64 12.39
N PRO A 5 -4.75 -7.46 13.72
CA PRO A 5 -3.74 -6.74 14.49
C PRO A 5 -2.39 -7.48 14.54
N ALA A 6 -2.33 -8.78 14.26
CA ALA A 6 -1.07 -9.53 14.23
C ALA A 6 -0.25 -9.28 12.94
N ILE A 7 -0.88 -8.73 11.90
CA ILE A 7 -0.23 -8.44 10.62
C ILE A 7 0.18 -6.98 10.58
N HIS A 8 1.49 -6.71 10.59
CA HIS A 8 2.03 -5.34 10.63
C HIS A 8 2.25 -4.73 9.23
N GLY A 9 2.45 -5.57 8.22
CA GLY A 9 2.76 -5.13 6.86
C GLY A 9 2.18 -6.08 5.82
N ILE A 10 1.84 -5.50 4.67
CA ILE A 10 1.24 -6.15 3.52
C ILE A 10 1.99 -5.64 2.29
N LEU A 11 2.36 -6.57 1.43
CA LEU A 11 2.90 -6.32 0.09
C LEU A 11 2.05 -7.10 -0.91
N VAL A 12 1.92 -6.58 -2.13
CA VAL A 12 1.21 -7.26 -3.22
C VAL A 12 2.20 -7.57 -4.32
N GLN A 13 2.47 -8.86 -4.55
CA GLN A 13 3.38 -9.28 -5.59
C GLN A 13 2.76 -9.05 -6.97
N LEU A 14 3.46 -8.29 -7.81
CA LEU A 14 3.10 -8.01 -9.20
C LEU A 14 3.93 -8.88 -10.18
N PRO A 15 3.43 -9.13 -11.41
CA PRO A 15 2.13 -8.70 -11.94
C PRO A 15 0.97 -9.56 -11.42
N LEU A 16 -0.23 -8.96 -11.37
CA LEU A 16 -1.44 -9.71 -11.06
C LEU A 16 -1.90 -10.57 -12.26
N PRO A 17 -2.67 -11.64 -12.00
CA PRO A 17 -3.41 -12.36 -13.04
C PRO A 17 -4.26 -11.45 -13.93
N ARG A 18 -4.46 -11.86 -15.19
CA ARG A 18 -5.27 -11.13 -16.17
C ARG A 18 -6.70 -10.90 -15.65
N GLY A 19 -7.16 -9.66 -15.75
CA GLY A 19 -8.52 -9.26 -15.34
C GLY A 19 -8.62 -8.72 -13.91
N LEU A 20 -7.52 -8.72 -13.16
CA LEU A 20 -7.43 -8.03 -11.88
C LEU A 20 -6.82 -6.65 -12.07
N ASP A 21 -7.38 -5.67 -11.37
CA ASP A 21 -6.91 -4.29 -11.38
C ASP A 21 -5.87 -4.08 -10.28
N THR A 22 -4.65 -3.74 -10.69
CA THR A 22 -3.55 -3.46 -9.76
C THR A 22 -3.82 -2.23 -8.90
N ALA A 23 -4.41 -1.17 -9.44
CA ALA A 23 -4.71 0.04 -8.67
C ALA A 23 -5.75 -0.27 -7.60
N ASP A 24 -6.82 -1.00 -7.94
CA ASP A 24 -7.82 -1.44 -6.95
C ASP A 24 -7.20 -2.31 -5.85
N ALA A 25 -6.30 -3.24 -6.20
CA ALA A 25 -5.62 -4.08 -5.22
C ALA A 25 -4.76 -3.27 -4.25
N LEU A 26 -4.00 -2.28 -4.75
CA LEU A 26 -3.12 -1.45 -3.94
C LEU A 26 -3.89 -0.44 -3.07
N GLU A 27 -4.94 0.18 -3.60
CA GLU A 27 -5.81 1.12 -2.86
C GLU A 27 -6.60 0.45 -1.73
N ARG A 28 -6.77 -0.87 -1.78
CA ARG A 28 -7.41 -1.64 -0.70
C ARG A 28 -6.50 -1.91 0.48
N ILE A 29 -5.18 -1.74 0.36
CA ILE A 29 -4.24 -1.95 1.46
C ILE A 29 -4.41 -0.78 2.45
N ASP A 30 -4.49 -1.05 3.75
CA ASP A 30 -4.42 0.02 4.75
C ASP A 30 -3.07 0.75 4.59
N PRO A 31 -3.03 2.08 4.36
CA PRO A 31 -1.78 2.81 4.14
C PRO A 31 -0.75 2.60 5.24
N ARG A 32 -1.18 2.33 6.48
CA ARG A 32 -0.30 2.07 7.62
C ARG A 32 0.38 0.71 7.58
N LYS A 33 -0.09 -0.18 6.69
CA LYS A 33 0.45 -1.53 6.47
C LYS A 33 1.02 -1.69 5.06
N ASP A 34 1.04 -0.66 4.25
CA ASP A 34 1.61 -0.68 2.89
C ASP A 34 3.13 -0.65 2.96
N VAL A 35 3.74 -1.82 2.85
CA VAL A 35 5.20 -1.98 2.94
C VAL A 35 5.90 -1.48 1.67
N ASP A 36 5.21 -1.53 0.52
CA ASP A 36 5.78 -1.10 -0.76
C ASP A 36 5.77 0.43 -0.90
N GLY A 37 4.98 1.15 -0.09
CA GLY A 37 4.87 2.61 -0.13
C GLY A 37 4.17 3.14 -1.38
N ILE A 38 3.48 2.26 -2.11
CA ILE A 38 2.84 2.55 -3.40
C ILE A 38 1.35 2.86 -3.29
N HIS A 39 0.76 2.78 -2.09
CA HIS A 39 -0.57 3.29 -1.85
C HIS A 39 -0.59 4.82 -2.15
N PRO A 40 -1.61 5.36 -2.85
CA PRO A 40 -1.63 6.76 -3.28
C PRO A 40 -1.37 7.78 -2.15
N VAL A 41 -1.85 7.49 -0.94
CA VAL A 41 -1.57 8.29 0.28
C VAL A 41 -0.07 8.33 0.59
N ASN A 42 0.60 7.19 0.65
CA ASN A 42 2.03 7.10 0.97
C ASN A 42 2.87 7.72 -0.14
N ALA A 43 2.53 7.44 -1.40
CA ALA A 43 3.15 8.06 -2.56
C ALA A 43 3.01 9.59 -2.55
N GLY A 44 1.82 10.12 -2.19
CA GLY A 44 1.59 11.56 -2.06
C GLY A 44 2.36 12.20 -0.89
N LEU A 45 2.44 11.52 0.26
CA LEU A 45 3.24 11.96 1.40
C LEU A 45 4.74 11.99 1.05
N LEU A 46 5.24 10.99 0.34
CA LEU A 46 6.61 10.96 -0.18
C LEU A 46 6.85 12.12 -1.15
N ALA A 47 5.96 12.32 -2.12
CA ALA A 47 6.07 13.38 -3.13
C ALA A 47 6.07 14.79 -2.54
N THR A 48 5.42 14.99 -1.40
CA THR A 48 5.38 16.28 -0.67
C THR A 48 6.51 16.44 0.34
N GLY A 49 7.41 15.46 0.46
CA GLY A 49 8.54 15.48 1.40
C GLY A 49 8.15 15.15 2.85
N ALA A 50 6.92 14.70 3.10
CA ALA A 50 6.44 14.25 4.42
C ALA A 50 6.91 12.81 4.73
N ILE A 51 8.21 12.54 4.57
CA ILE A 51 8.81 11.19 4.58
C ILE A 51 8.46 10.42 5.86
N SER A 52 8.50 11.07 7.03
CA SER A 52 8.19 10.43 8.32
C SER A 52 6.74 9.98 8.50
N ARG A 53 5.85 10.35 7.58
CA ARG A 53 4.44 9.93 7.57
C ARG A 53 4.14 8.95 6.44
N ALA A 54 5.05 8.81 5.48
CA ALA A 54 4.84 8.01 4.28
C ALA A 54 5.18 6.53 4.49
N LEU A 55 6.06 6.21 5.45
CA LEU A 55 6.63 4.89 5.71
C LEU A 55 6.76 4.64 7.21
#